data_AF-A0A0C9Z7H7-F1
#
_entry.id   AF-A0A0C9Z7H7-F1
#
_cell.length_a   1.000
_cell.length_b   1.000
_cell.length_c   1.000
_cell.angle_alpha   90.00
_cell.angle_beta   90.00
_cell.angle_gamma   90.00
#
_symmetry.space_group_name_H-M   'P 1'
#
loop_
_entity.id
_entity.type
_entity.pdbx_description
1 polymer ?
#
loop_
_entity_poly.entity_id
_entity_poly.type
_entity_poly.pdbx_seq_one_letter_code
_entity_poly.pdbx_strand_id
1 'polypeptide(L)'
;VCKLAFKIIHSMTILLPTWDTTCKEVGMGMRCILWDVLACWNSTFDMVSFIIEYSTPVEVLTDKHYLSLAAYALDEHEWLVLGQLCEILKDATLFFLHGTPNLAMVILAMDY
;
A
#
# COMPACT_ATOMS: atom_id res chain seq x y z
N VAL A 1 -0.72 1.04 7.31
CA VAL A 1 -0.96 0.32 6.03
C VAL A 1 -1.03 -1.21 6.19
N CYS A 2 0.07 -1.96 6.40
CA CYS A 2 0.04 -3.44 6.39
C CYS A 2 -0.91 -4.06 7.43
N LYS A 3 -1.03 -3.46 8.63
CA LYS A 3 -1.96 -3.92 9.67
C LYS A 3 -3.43 -3.78 9.25
N LEU A 4 -3.78 -2.73 8.50
CA LEU A 4 -5.14 -2.53 7.96
C LEU A 4 -5.43 -3.59 6.89
N ALA A 5 -4.51 -3.77 5.94
CA ALA A 5 -4.59 -4.79 4.91
C ALA A 5 -4.80 -6.19 5.49
N PHE A 6 -3.97 -6.57 6.47
CA PHE A 6 -4.08 -7.82 7.21
C PHE A 6 -5.47 -7.98 7.84
N LYS A 7 -5.96 -6.95 8.55
CA LYS A 7 -7.28 -6.99 9.21
C LYS A 7 -8.42 -7.18 8.21
N ILE A 8 -8.37 -6.52 7.05
CA ILE A 8 -9.38 -6.66 6.00
C ILE A 8 -9.36 -8.07 5.38
N ILE A 9 -8.18 -8.56 4.99
CA ILE A 9 -7.99 -9.88 4.36
C ILE A 9 -8.46 -11.00 5.29
N HIS A 10 -8.17 -10.91 6.59
CA HIS A 10 -8.54 -11.93 7.57
C HIS A 10 -9.99 -11.80 8.09
N SER A 11 -10.72 -10.75 7.73
CA SER A 11 -12.15 -10.60 8.05
C SER A 11 -13.00 -10.77 6.78
N MET A 12 -13.08 -12.02 6.35
CA MET A 12 -13.76 -12.43 5.10
C MET A 12 -15.26 -12.12 5.08
N THR A 13 -15.91 -12.01 6.24
CA THR A 13 -17.38 -11.88 6.34
C THR A 13 -17.86 -10.45 6.52
N ILE A 14 -17.03 -9.54 7.02
CA ILE A 14 -17.45 -8.17 7.36
C ILE A 14 -16.59 -7.15 6.62
N LEU A 15 -15.27 -7.17 6.84
CA LEU A 15 -14.41 -6.14 6.27
C LEU A 15 -14.16 -6.34 4.78
N LEU A 16 -13.92 -7.58 4.34
CA LEU A 16 -13.65 -7.85 2.93
C LEU A 16 -14.85 -7.51 2.01
N PRO A 17 -16.11 -7.87 2.35
CA PRO A 17 -17.26 -7.43 1.57
C PRO A 17 -17.47 -5.91 1.64
N THR A 18 -17.25 -5.29 2.81
CA THR A 18 -17.40 -3.84 2.95
C THR A 18 -16.34 -3.06 2.16
N TRP A 19 -15.12 -3.59 2.06
CA TRP A 19 -14.08 -3.08 1.19
C TRP A 19 -14.51 -3.15 -0.29
N ASP A 20 -15.01 -4.30 -0.72
CA ASP A 20 -15.50 -4.50 -2.09
C ASP A 20 -16.63 -3.53 -2.45
N THR A 21 -17.62 -3.37 -1.57
CA THR A 21 -18.71 -2.41 -1.80
C THR A 21 -18.20 -0.98 -1.86
N THR A 22 -17.28 -0.61 -0.95
CA THR A 22 -16.71 0.74 -0.92
C THR A 22 -15.94 1.02 -2.21
N CYS A 23 -15.08 0.09 -2.67
CA CYS A 23 -14.36 0.24 -3.93
C CYS A 23 -15.30 0.45 -5.13
N LYS A 24 -16.39 -0.33 -5.21
CA LYS A 24 -17.41 -0.20 -6.26
C LYS A 24 -18.14 1.14 -6.20
N GLU A 25 -18.47 1.63 -5.01
CA GLU A 25 -19.11 2.93 -4.80
C GLU A 25 -18.24 4.09 -5.29
N VAL A 26 -16.91 4.01 -5.11
CA VAL A 26 -15.97 5.02 -5.62
C VAL A 26 -15.60 4.80 -7.11
N GLY A 27 -16.21 3.82 -7.78
CA GLY A 27 -15.93 3.49 -9.18
C GLY A 27 -14.57 2.84 -9.44
N MET A 28 -13.91 2.34 -8.39
CA MET A 28 -12.63 1.63 -8.51
C MET A 28 -12.86 0.13 -8.73
N GLY A 29 -12.04 -0.47 -9.60
CA GLY A 29 -12.08 -1.90 -9.84
C GLY A 29 -11.70 -2.68 -8.57
N MET A 30 -12.39 -3.81 -8.33
CA MET A 30 -12.03 -4.71 -7.24
C MET A 30 -10.63 -5.28 -7.50
N ARG A 31 -9.65 -4.84 -6.71
CA ARG A 31 -8.35 -5.52 -6.57
C ARG A 31 -8.30 -6.14 -5.18
N CYS A 32 -7.80 -7.37 -5.11
CA CYS A 32 -7.41 -7.94 -3.82
C CYS A 32 -6.39 -7.00 -3.21
N ILE A 33 -6.63 -6.57 -1.97
CA ILE A 33 -5.61 -5.88 -1.19
C ILE A 33 -4.36 -6.77 -1.21
N LEU A 34 -3.21 -6.17 -1.54
CA LEU A 34 -1.96 -6.90 -1.64
C LEU A 34 -1.75 -7.69 -0.35
N TRP A 35 -1.56 -9.00 -0.51
CA TRP A 35 -1.09 -9.85 0.57
C TRP A 35 0.33 -9.43 0.89
N ASP A 36 0.62 -9.22 2.17
CA ASP A 36 1.98 -9.03 2.64
C ASP A 36 2.78 -10.30 2.37
N VAL A 37 3.43 -10.38 1.20
CA VAL A 37 4.39 -11.42 0.91
C VAL A 37 5.71 -10.96 1.54
N LEU A 38 5.88 -11.34 2.81
CA LEU A 38 7.06 -11.12 3.66
C LEU A 38 8.42 -11.44 2.98
N ALA A 39 8.43 -12.14 1.84
CA ALA A 39 9.62 -12.58 1.13
C ALA A 39 9.98 -11.78 -0.14
N CYS A 40 9.18 -10.78 -0.57
CA CYS A 40 9.49 -10.01 -1.78
C CYS A 40 10.14 -8.66 -1.43
N TRP A 41 11.29 -8.36 -2.03
CA TRP A 41 12.07 -7.13 -1.79
C TRP A 41 11.31 -5.83 -2.10
N ASN A 42 10.28 -5.90 -2.95
CA ASN A 42 9.46 -4.75 -3.35
C ASN A 42 8.11 -4.67 -2.63
N SER A 43 7.84 -5.54 -1.65
CA SER A 43 6.51 -5.61 -1.00
C SER A 43 6.09 -4.31 -0.33
N THR A 44 7.05 -3.56 0.23
CA THR A 44 6.78 -2.25 0.85
C THR A 44 6.41 -1.21 -0.20
N PHE A 45 7.11 -1.18 -1.34
CA PHE A 45 6.76 -0.30 -2.46
C PHE A 45 5.36 -0.62 -2.99
N ASP A 46 5.09 -1.90 -3.28
CA ASP A 46 3.81 -2.33 -3.82
C ASP A 46 2.65 -1.98 -2.87
N MET A 47 2.83 -2.17 -1.56
CA MET A 47 1.85 -1.80 -0.53
C MET A 47 1.59 -0.30 -0.44
N VAL A 48 2.64 0.52 -0.48
CA VAL A 48 2.51 1.98 -0.39
C VAL A 48 1.91 2.53 -1.68
N SER A 49 2.34 2.05 -2.84
CA SER A 49 1.75 2.36 -4.14
C SER A 49 0.24 2.06 -4.15
N PHE A 50 -0.15 0.85 -3.70
CA PHE A 50 -1.54 0.44 -3.65
C PHE A 50 -2.38 1.28 -2.70
N ILE A 51 -1.88 1.59 -1.49
CA ILE A 51 -2.67 2.36 -0.52
C ILE A 51 -2.89 3.80 -0.99
N ILE A 52 -1.93 4.38 -1.72
CA ILE A 52 -2.08 5.70 -2.34
C ILE A 52 -3.09 5.64 -3.48
N GLU A 53 -3.04 4.61 -4.34
CA GLU A 53 -4.02 4.41 -5.43
C GLU A 53 -5.44 4.25 -4.88
N TYR A 54 -5.60 3.58 -3.73
CA TYR A 54 -6.88 3.31 -3.07
C TYR A 54 -7.14 4.20 -1.84
N SER A 55 -6.60 5.43 -1.80
CA SER A 55 -6.74 6.32 -0.64
C SER A 55 -8.20 6.61 -0.29
N THR A 56 -9.03 6.93 -1.28
CA THR A 56 -10.45 7.25 -1.06
C THR A 56 -11.25 6.07 -0.47
N PRO A 57 -11.18 4.84 -1.02
CA PRO A 57 -11.79 3.68 -0.36
C PRO A 57 -11.29 3.43 1.06
N VAL A 58 -10.00 3.67 1.33
CA VAL A 58 -9.39 3.49 2.64
C VAL A 58 -9.97 4.48 3.65
N GLU A 59 -10.03 5.76 3.31
CA GLU A 59 -10.62 6.81 4.16
C GLU A 59 -12.08 6.49 4.50
N VAL A 60 -12.90 6.18 3.48
CA VAL A 60 -14.31 5.81 3.68
C VAL A 60 -14.46 4.57 4.56
N LEU A 61 -13.56 3.59 4.41
CA LEU A 61 -13.59 2.38 5.23
C LEU A 61 -13.20 2.67 6.69
N THR A 62 -12.20 3.52 6.92
CA THR A 62 -11.74 3.86 8.27
C THR A 62 -12.71 4.77 9.02
N ASP A 63 -13.47 5.59 8.30
CA ASP A 63 -14.51 6.48 8.84
C ASP A 63 -15.76 5.73 9.32
N LYS A 64 -15.98 4.49 8.84
CA LYS A 64 -17.09 3.64 9.28
C LYS A 64 -16.86 3.15 10.71
N HIS A 65 -17.34 3.92 11.68
CA HIS A 65 -17.16 3.66 13.12
C HIS A 65 -17.52 2.24 13.58
N TYR A 66 -18.54 1.61 12.98
CA TYR A 66 -18.98 0.25 13.33
C TYR A 66 -17.96 -0.84 12.94
N LEU A 67 -16.98 -0.54 12.08
CA LEU A 67 -15.93 -1.48 11.68
C LEU A 67 -14.73 -1.51 12.65
N SER A 68 -14.66 -0.59 13.62
CA SER A 68 -13.52 -0.48 14.54
C SER A 68 -12.18 -0.39 13.78
N LEU A 69 -12.15 0.47 12.75
CA LEU A 69 -10.97 0.74 11.92
C LEU A 69 -10.39 2.14 12.09
N ALA A 70 -10.99 2.99 12.92
CA ALA A 70 -10.54 4.36 13.14
C ALA A 70 -9.07 4.47 13.60
N ALA A 71 -8.55 3.48 14.31
CA ALA A 71 -7.15 3.43 14.72
C ALA A 71 -6.15 3.23 13.56
N TYR A 72 -6.65 2.97 12.34
CA TYR A 72 -5.85 2.84 11.12
C TYR A 72 -6.12 3.97 10.11
N ALA A 73 -6.95 4.95 10.48
CA ALA A 73 -7.13 6.16 9.68
C ALA A 73 -5.79 6.90 9.60
N LEU A 74 -5.47 7.41 8.41
CA LEU A 74 -4.27 8.17 8.18
C LEU A 74 -4.62 9.66 8.17
N ASP A 75 -3.83 10.46 8.85
CA ASP A 75 -3.96 11.91 8.76
C ASP A 75 -3.28 12.48 7.49
N GLU A 76 -3.50 13.76 7.22
CA GLU A 76 -2.95 14.44 6.05
C GLU A 76 -1.41 14.39 6.00
N HIS A 77 -0.75 14.45 7.16
CA HIS A 77 0.69 14.36 7.25
C HIS A 77 1.19 12.93 6.97
N GLU A 78 0.53 11.91 7.50
CA GLU A 78 0.85 10.52 7.22
C GLU A 78 0.67 10.17 5.74
N TRP A 79 -0.38 10.69 5.10
CA TRP A 79 -0.57 10.57 3.64
C TRP A 79 0.55 11.24 2.86
N LEU A 80 0.98 12.43 3.26
CA LEU A 80 2.11 13.13 2.65
C LEU A 80 3.40 12.31 2.75
N VAL A 81 3.70 11.78 3.95
CA VAL A 81 4.89 10.97 4.20
C VAL A 81 4.84 9.67 3.38
N LEU A 82 3.67 9.04 3.27
CA LEU A 82 3.50 7.87 2.40
C LEU A 82 3.77 8.18 0.93
N GLY A 83 3.30 9.34 0.45
CA GLY A 83 3.60 9.81 -0.91
C GLY A 83 5.10 9.99 -1.15
N GLN A 84 5.80 10.64 -0.22
CA GLN A 84 7.25 10.83 -0.29
C GLN A 84 8.01 9.48 -0.27
N LEU A 85 7.59 8.57 0.60
CA LEU A 85 8.16 7.22 0.68
C LEU A 85 7.93 6.46 -0.62
N CYS A 86 6.76 6.59 -1.24
CA CYS A 86 6.44 5.94 -2.51
C CYS A 86 7.40 6.34 -3.62
N GLU A 87 7.71 7.64 -3.75
CA GLU A 87 8.62 8.11 -4.79
C GLU A 87 10.06 7.63 -4.56
N ILE A 88 10.56 7.67 -3.33
CA ILE A 88 11.90 7.15 -3.00
C ILE A 88 12.00 5.65 -3.31
N LEU A 89 10.98 4.88 -2.93
CA LEU A 89 10.95 3.44 -3.17
C LEU A 89 10.80 3.12 -4.66
N LYS A 90 10.04 3.92 -5.41
CA LYS A 90 9.87 3.76 -6.86
C LYS A 90 11.20 3.89 -7.60
N ASP A 91 12.00 4.90 -7.26
CA ASP A 91 13.30 5.12 -7.89
C ASP A 91 14.24 3.94 -7.62
N ALA A 92 14.29 3.45 -6.38
CA ALA A 92 15.08 2.28 -6.02
C ALA A 92 14.56 1.01 -6.74
N THR A 93 13.26 0.74 -6.69
CA THR A 93 12.66 -0.43 -7.33
C THR A 93 12.88 -0.41 -8.84
N LEU A 94 12.70 0.72 -9.52
CA LEU A 94 12.98 0.83 -10.96
C LEU A 94 14.47 0.63 -11.26
N PHE A 95 15.37 1.25 -10.49
CA PHE A 95 16.83 1.09 -10.64
C PHE A 95 17.26 -0.38 -10.60
N PHE A 96 16.75 -1.16 -9.64
CA PHE A 96 17.09 -2.58 -9.50
C PHE A 96 16.30 -3.52 -10.43
N LEU A 97 15.15 -3.08 -10.96
CA LEU A 97 14.38 -3.85 -11.95
C LEU A 97 14.93 -3.74 -13.38
N HIS A 98 15.69 -2.69 -13.70
CA HIS A 98 16.42 -2.66 -14.97
C HIS A 98 17.34 -3.88 -15.02
N GLY A 99 17.26 -4.71 -16.06
CA GLY A 99 18.06 -5.95 -16.19
C GLY A 99 19.57 -5.74 -16.39
N THR A 100 20.13 -4.62 -15.94
CA THR A 100 21.52 -4.24 -16.17
C THR A 100 22.19 -3.46 -15.00
N PRO A 101 21.92 -3.70 -13.69
CA PRO A 101 22.75 -3.12 -12.65
C PRO A 101 23.96 -4.06 -12.52
N ASN A 102 25.10 -3.70 -13.10
CA ASN A 102 26.32 -4.45 -12.83
C ASN A 102 26.78 -4.20 -11.38
N LEU A 103 27.63 -5.08 -10.85
CA LEU A 103 28.07 -5.02 -9.46
C LEU A 103 28.68 -3.66 -9.07
N ALA A 104 29.37 -2.99 -10.00
CA ALA A 104 29.95 -1.66 -9.76
C ALA A 104 28.88 -0.57 -9.61
N MET A 105 27.80 -0.62 -10.41
CA MET A 105 26.67 0.31 -10.30
C MET A 105 25.88 0.12 -9.00
N VAL A 106 25.78 -1.12 -8.52
CA VAL A 106 25.12 -1.40 -7.23
C VAL A 106 25.92 -0.81 -6.07
N ILE A 107 27.25 -1.00 -6.05
CA ILE A 107 28.13 -0.43 -5.02
C ILE A 107 28.03 1.10 -5.02
N LEU A 108 28.10 1.73 -6.20
CA LEU A 108 27.97 3.19 -6.32
C LEU A 108 26.61 3.72 -5.85
N ALA A 109 25.53 2.97 -6.05
CA ALA A 109 24.20 3.36 -5.58
C ALA A 109 24.03 3.20 -4.05
N MET A 110 24.85 2.37 -3.39
CA MET A 110 24.82 2.20 -1.92
C MET A 110 25.69 3.23 -1.18
N ASP A 111 26.72 3.77 -1.85
CA ASP A 111 27.73 4.66 -1.24
C ASP A 111 27.36 6.17 -1.29
N TYR A 112 26.21 6.54 -1.87
CA TYR A 112 25.73 7.92 -2.02
C TYR A 112 24.50 8.18 -1.15
#